data_AF-A0A6N9HL99-F1
#
_entry.id   AF-A0A6N9HL99-F1
#
_cell.length_a   1.000
_cell.length_b   1.000
_cell.length_c   1.000
_cell.angle_alpha   90.00
_cell.angle_beta   90.00
_cell.angle_gamma   90.00
#
_symmetry.space_group_name_H-M   'P 1'
#
loop_
_entity.id
_entity.type
_entity.pdbx_description
1 polymer ?
#
loop_
_entity_poly.entity_id
_entity_poly.type
_entity_poly.pdbx_seq_one_letter_code
_entity_poly.pdbx_strand_id
1 'polypeptide(L)'
;MNDKRRLFLLAALSGIAGSASLAFAPALAGAVLPLGSAADALRAVAAAGTAPGYHATGPEEGRPIVIALAHNQHLAQHAASATLLAAQGFHVLLPQLREAAARELGHDLLSFLDRLHLPEAVFVGTGGAAAAVNAALALRPTRVLGRVLDEHATPQQIADAAAQLVRQAKWRT
;
A
#
# COMPACT_ATOMS: atom_id res chain seq x y z
N MET A 1 38.00 -32.50 32.56
CA MET A 1 38.32 -32.29 34.00
C MET A 1 38.86 -30.87 34.13
N ASN A 2 38.27 -30.08 35.05
CA ASN A 2 38.49 -28.64 35.33
C ASN A 2 37.64 -27.70 34.44
N ASP A 3 36.34 -27.51 34.68
CA ASP A 3 35.60 -27.03 35.87
C ASP A 3 35.94 -25.61 36.35
N LYS A 4 34.87 -24.79 36.45
CA LYS A 4 34.67 -23.59 37.30
C LYS A 4 35.09 -22.24 36.71
N ARG A 5 34.18 -21.59 35.97
CA ARG A 5 34.09 -20.11 35.93
C ARG A 5 32.92 -19.67 36.79
N ARG A 6 33.29 -18.99 37.88
CA ARG A 6 32.47 -18.69 39.05
C ARG A 6 31.58 -17.48 38.79
N LEU A 7 30.34 -17.61 39.27
CA LEU A 7 29.41 -16.53 39.58
C LEU A 7 30.11 -15.41 40.36
N PHE A 8 29.82 -14.17 39.99
CA PHE A 8 30.02 -13.00 40.85
C PHE A 8 28.65 -12.41 41.19
N LEU A 9 28.35 -12.39 42.48
CA LEU A 9 27.11 -11.92 43.09
C LEU A 9 27.16 -10.41 43.36
N LEU A 10 25.98 -9.79 43.22
CA LEU A 10 25.38 -8.75 44.08
C LEU A 10 26.15 -7.45 44.35
N ALA A 11 25.53 -6.34 43.94
CA ALA A 11 25.40 -5.16 44.79
C ALA A 11 24.04 -4.49 44.53
N ALA A 12 23.23 -4.41 45.58
CA ALA A 12 21.99 -3.65 45.68
C ALA A 12 22.31 -2.17 45.95
N LEU A 13 21.44 -1.25 45.54
CA LEU A 13 21.24 0.04 46.21
C LEU A 13 19.86 0.61 45.88
N SER A 14 19.34 1.32 46.87
CA SER A 14 17.96 1.58 47.22
C SER A 14 17.57 3.05 47.03
N GLY A 15 16.27 3.33 46.92
CA GLY A 15 15.65 4.66 47.15
C GLY A 15 15.14 5.34 45.86
N ILE A 16 14.07 6.14 45.83
CA ILE A 16 13.21 6.75 46.87
C ILE A 16 11.82 6.98 46.23
N ALA A 17 10.76 6.76 47.00
CA ALA A 17 9.39 7.10 46.65
C ALA A 17 9.17 8.63 46.67
N GLY A 18 8.59 9.18 45.61
CA GLY A 18 8.10 10.57 45.56
C GLY A 18 6.74 10.61 44.86
N SER A 19 5.69 10.73 45.66
CA SER A 19 4.30 10.91 45.22
C SER A 19 3.86 12.36 45.38
N ALA A 20 2.86 12.71 44.56
CA ALA A 20 1.97 13.87 44.56
C ALA A 20 2.47 15.14 43.82
N SER A 21 1.64 15.89 43.07
CA SER A 21 0.34 15.65 42.44
C SER A 21 0.00 16.87 41.55
N LEU A 22 -1.00 16.70 40.68
CA LEU A 22 -1.93 17.68 40.09
C LEU A 22 -1.69 18.26 38.67
N ALA A 23 -2.69 17.91 37.86
CA ALA A 23 -3.47 18.79 36.97
C ALA A 23 -2.79 19.30 35.69
N PHE A 24 -2.80 18.44 34.66
CA PHE A 24 -2.96 18.92 33.30
C PHE A 24 -4.40 18.65 32.85
N ALA A 25 -5.23 19.69 32.91
CA ALA A 25 -6.57 19.69 32.34
C ALA A 25 -6.48 19.69 30.80
N PRO A 26 -7.23 18.85 30.07
CA PRO A 26 -7.44 19.10 28.66
C PRO A 26 -8.53 20.17 28.54
N ALA A 27 -8.13 21.39 28.22
CA ALA A 27 -9.04 22.35 27.62
C ALA A 27 -9.32 21.92 26.17
N LEU A 28 -10.20 20.92 25.98
CA LEU A 28 -10.93 20.74 24.73
C LEU A 28 -12.22 21.52 24.85
N ALA A 29 -12.05 22.83 24.64
CA ALA A 29 -13.13 23.74 24.31
C ALA A 29 -13.95 23.14 23.16
N GLY A 30 -15.27 23.27 23.29
CA GLY A 30 -16.24 22.59 22.45
C GLY A 30 -16.05 22.86 20.95
N ALA A 31 -15.87 21.77 20.20
CA ALA A 31 -16.51 21.65 18.91
C ALA A 31 -17.75 20.77 19.14
N VAL A 32 -18.90 21.41 19.34
CA VAL A 32 -20.20 20.78 19.17
C VAL A 32 -20.28 20.37 17.71
N LEU A 33 -19.88 19.14 17.41
CA LEU A 33 -20.30 18.48 16.19
C LEU A 33 -21.78 18.11 16.41
N PRO A 34 -22.70 18.45 15.50
CA PRO A 34 -24.03 17.89 15.55
C PRO A 34 -23.84 16.37 15.44
N LEU A 35 -24.13 15.66 16.52
CA LEU A 35 -24.22 14.21 16.50
C LEU A 35 -25.43 13.87 15.62
N GLY A 36 -25.20 13.82 14.31
CA GLY A 36 -25.89 12.84 13.48
C GLY A 36 -25.77 11.49 14.18
N SER A 37 -26.82 10.68 14.06
CA SER A 37 -26.90 9.41 14.78
C SER A 37 -25.59 8.62 14.70
N ALA A 38 -25.29 7.75 15.65
CA ALA A 38 -24.14 6.85 15.52
C ALA A 38 -24.14 6.11 14.16
N ALA A 39 -25.32 5.94 13.54
CA ALA A 39 -25.48 5.45 12.18
C ALA A 39 -25.01 6.43 11.10
N ASP A 40 -25.16 7.75 11.26
CA ASP A 40 -24.61 8.76 10.35
C ASP A 40 -23.11 8.93 10.52
N ALA A 41 -22.57 8.80 11.74
CA ALA A 41 -21.14 8.72 11.97
C ALA A 41 -20.53 7.43 11.37
N LEU A 42 -21.20 6.28 11.55
CA LEU A 42 -20.83 5.02 10.89
C LEU A 42 -20.98 5.09 9.37
N ARG A 43 -22.00 5.78 8.86
CA ARG A 43 -22.20 6.02 7.42
C ARG A 43 -21.18 7.00 6.87
N ALA A 44 -20.76 8.00 7.65
CA ALA A 44 -19.67 8.90 7.32
C ALA A 44 -18.30 8.21 7.38
N VAL A 45 -18.08 7.26 8.30
CA VAL A 45 -16.88 6.42 8.35
C VAL A 45 -16.88 5.38 7.21
N ALA A 46 -18.04 4.83 6.85
CA ALA A 46 -18.19 3.98 5.67
C ALA A 46 -18.06 4.76 4.35
N ALA A 47 -18.48 6.04 4.34
CA ALA A 47 -18.34 6.97 3.21
C ALA A 47 -16.96 7.65 3.17
N ALA A 48 -16.23 7.70 4.29
CA ALA A 48 -14.84 8.12 4.40
C ALA A 48 -13.94 6.98 3.90
N GLY A 49 -14.08 6.70 2.60
CA GLY A 49 -13.17 5.90 1.82
C GLY A 49 -12.93 4.52 2.42
N THR A 50 -13.79 3.56 2.08
CA THR A 50 -13.30 2.19 1.94
C THR A 50 -12.17 2.26 0.91
N ALA A 51 -10.93 2.43 1.38
CA ALA A 51 -9.78 2.25 0.55
C ALA A 51 -9.90 0.82 0.04
N PRO A 52 -9.81 0.60 -1.29
CA PRO A 52 -9.71 -0.76 -1.76
C PRO A 52 -8.54 -1.40 -1.00
N GLY A 53 -8.83 -2.47 -0.26
CA GLY A 53 -7.79 -3.25 0.39
C GLY A 53 -6.78 -3.64 -0.68
N TYR A 54 -5.51 -3.36 -0.43
CA TYR A 54 -4.43 -3.74 -1.32
C TYR A 54 -3.51 -4.71 -0.61
N HIS A 55 -2.89 -5.59 -1.38
CA HIS A 55 -1.79 -6.40 -0.90
C HIS A 55 -0.46 -5.78 -1.34
N ALA A 56 0.54 -5.84 -0.47
CA ALA A 56 1.89 -5.37 -0.76
C ALA A 56 2.90 -6.50 -0.54
N THR A 57 3.93 -6.54 -1.39
CA THR A 57 5.05 -7.47 -1.25
C THR A 57 6.33 -6.85 -1.80
N GLY A 58 7.48 -7.33 -1.31
CA GLY A 58 8.80 -6.77 -1.60
C GLY A 58 9.20 -5.61 -0.68
N PRO A 59 10.39 -5.02 -0.88
CA PRO A 59 10.88 -3.92 -0.06
C PRO A 59 10.12 -2.62 -0.36
N GLU A 60 9.73 -1.88 0.69
CA GLU A 60 8.97 -0.61 0.54
C GLU A 60 9.76 0.48 -0.20
N GLU A 61 11.09 0.44 -0.10
CA GLU A 61 12.04 1.33 -0.80
C GLU A 61 12.21 0.97 -2.28
N GLY A 62 11.68 -0.18 -2.71
CA GLY A 62 11.74 -0.63 -4.09
C GLY A 62 10.94 0.27 -5.02
N ARG A 63 11.29 0.25 -6.32
CA ARG A 63 10.49 0.97 -7.33
C ARG A 63 9.07 0.39 -7.37
N PRO A 64 8.02 1.24 -7.34
CA PRO A 64 6.64 0.78 -7.24
C PRO A 64 6.14 0.17 -8.56
N ILE A 65 5.58 -1.04 -8.46
CA ILE A 65 4.84 -1.72 -9.51
C ILE A 65 3.43 -1.98 -9.00
N VAL A 66 2.42 -1.48 -9.70
CA VAL A 66 1.02 -1.67 -9.35
C VAL A 66 0.40 -2.72 -10.27
N ILE A 67 0.03 -3.87 -9.73
CA ILE A 67 -0.73 -4.91 -10.43
C ILE A 67 -2.21 -4.72 -10.09
N ALA A 68 -2.95 -4.05 -10.97
CA ALA A 68 -4.36 -3.77 -10.77
C ALA A 68 -5.18 -5.05 -10.97
N LEU A 69 -5.97 -5.41 -9.96
CA LEU A 69 -6.87 -6.56 -9.99
C LEU A 69 -8.29 -6.08 -10.26
N ALA A 70 -8.94 -6.56 -11.31
CA ALA A 70 -10.35 -6.28 -11.55
C ALA A 70 -11.23 -6.88 -10.44
N HIS A 71 -12.44 -6.37 -10.27
CA HIS A 71 -13.38 -6.78 -9.22
C HIS A 71 -13.63 -8.31 -9.16
N ASN A 72 -13.59 -8.97 -10.31
CA ASN A 72 -13.81 -10.41 -10.48
C ASN A 72 -12.50 -11.23 -10.45
N GLN A 73 -11.36 -10.57 -10.28
CA GLN A 73 -10.06 -11.22 -10.19
C GLN A 73 -9.68 -11.47 -8.73
N HIS A 74 -8.96 -12.57 -8.52
CA HIS A 74 -8.41 -12.93 -7.22
C HIS A 74 -6.91 -12.69 -7.20
N LEU A 75 -6.39 -12.23 -6.05
CA LEU A 75 -4.97 -12.04 -5.80
C LEU A 75 -4.10 -13.24 -6.19
N ALA A 76 -4.62 -14.46 -5.97
CA ALA A 76 -3.93 -15.70 -6.32
C ALA A 76 -3.52 -15.79 -7.80
N GLN A 77 -4.26 -15.14 -8.71
CA GLN A 77 -3.95 -15.11 -10.14
C GLN A 77 -2.63 -14.37 -10.43
N HIS A 78 -2.25 -13.42 -9.58
CA HIS A 78 -1.04 -12.61 -9.74
C HIS A 78 0.01 -12.83 -8.64
N ALA A 79 -0.25 -13.71 -7.68
CA ALA A 79 0.66 -14.00 -6.57
C ALA A 79 2.05 -14.46 -7.04
N ALA A 80 2.10 -15.27 -8.10
CA ALA A 80 3.37 -15.74 -8.68
C ALA A 80 4.18 -14.57 -9.26
N SER A 81 3.57 -13.71 -10.09
CA SER A 81 4.23 -12.51 -10.63
C SER A 81 4.68 -11.55 -9.53
N ALA A 82 3.83 -11.34 -8.52
CA ALA A 82 4.14 -10.47 -7.40
C ALA A 82 5.34 -10.99 -6.60
N THR A 83 5.41 -12.31 -6.38
CA THR A 83 6.55 -12.94 -5.69
C THR A 83 7.84 -12.81 -6.51
N LEU A 84 7.79 -13.04 -7.82
CA LEU A 84 8.94 -12.90 -8.71
C LEU A 84 9.48 -11.46 -8.73
N LEU A 85 8.60 -10.48 -8.79
CA LEU A 85 8.98 -9.06 -8.77
C LEU A 85 9.52 -8.62 -7.39
N ALA A 86 8.90 -9.09 -6.30
CA ALA A 86 9.39 -8.83 -4.95
C ALA A 86 10.79 -9.42 -4.72
N ALA A 87 11.04 -10.63 -5.23
CA ALA A 87 12.36 -11.27 -5.17
C ALA A 87 13.43 -10.49 -5.95
N GLN A 88 13.04 -9.67 -6.92
CA GLN A 88 13.93 -8.76 -7.65
C GLN A 88 14.12 -7.41 -6.94
N GLY A 89 13.50 -7.18 -5.78
CA GLY A 89 13.64 -5.95 -4.99
C GLY A 89 12.67 -4.83 -5.40
N PHE A 90 11.58 -5.14 -6.09
CA PHE A 90 10.54 -4.16 -6.41
C PHE A 90 9.47 -4.10 -5.32
N HIS A 91 8.88 -2.92 -5.14
CA HIS A 91 7.73 -2.73 -4.27
C HIS A 91 6.45 -3.02 -5.07
N VAL A 92 5.83 -4.17 -4.85
CA VAL A 92 4.67 -4.62 -5.63
C VAL A 92 3.39 -4.39 -4.85
N LEU A 93 2.44 -3.72 -5.48
CA LEU A 93 1.16 -3.31 -4.90
C LEU A 93 0.01 -3.88 -5.73
N LEU A 94 -0.94 -4.54 -5.08
CA LEU A 94 -2.06 -5.21 -5.73
C LEU A 94 -3.39 -4.66 -5.20
N PRO A 95 -3.86 -3.49 -5.69
CA PRO A 95 -5.17 -2.96 -5.32
C PRO A 95 -6.29 -3.74 -6.00
N GLN A 96 -7.32 -4.09 -5.23
CA GLN A 96 -8.58 -4.64 -5.76
C GLN A 96 -9.47 -3.52 -6.26
N LEU A 97 -9.80 -3.52 -7.55
CA LEU A 97 -10.69 -2.53 -8.15
C LEU A 97 -12.16 -2.88 -7.89
N ARG A 98 -12.98 -1.84 -7.71
CA ARG A 98 -14.44 -1.99 -7.67
C ARG A 98 -15.03 -2.22 -9.06
N GLU A 99 -16.30 -2.58 -9.12
CA GLU A 99 -17.08 -2.51 -10.36
C GLU A 99 -17.39 -1.05 -10.69
N ALA A 100 -16.83 -0.53 -11.79
CA ALA A 100 -17.09 0.82 -12.28
C ALA A 100 -16.65 0.98 -13.74
N ALA A 101 -16.97 2.13 -14.33
CA ALA A 101 -16.46 2.50 -15.65
C ALA A 101 -14.93 2.72 -15.63
N ALA A 102 -14.26 2.39 -16.74
CA ALA A 102 -12.80 2.47 -16.85
C ALA A 102 -12.22 3.83 -16.45
N ARG A 103 -12.91 4.94 -16.79
CA ARG A 103 -12.47 6.29 -16.43
C ARG A 103 -12.45 6.52 -14.91
N GLU A 104 -13.47 6.04 -14.21
CA GLU A 104 -13.53 6.13 -12.75
C GLU A 104 -12.45 5.27 -12.12
N LEU A 105 -12.25 4.04 -12.61
CA LEU A 105 -11.17 3.17 -12.13
C LEU A 105 -9.79 3.78 -12.38
N GLY A 106 -9.61 4.49 -13.49
CA GLY A 106 -8.39 5.27 -13.75
C GLY A 106 -8.15 6.36 -12.70
N HIS A 107 -9.21 7.07 -12.28
CA HIS A 107 -9.13 8.01 -11.15
C HIS A 107 -8.83 7.32 -9.82
N ASP A 108 -9.42 6.14 -9.58
CA ASP A 108 -9.19 5.37 -8.36
C ASP A 108 -7.73 4.90 -8.28
N LEU A 109 -7.13 4.45 -9.39
CA LEU A 109 -5.71 4.09 -9.46
C LEU A 109 -4.77 5.27 -9.19
N LEU A 110 -5.09 6.46 -9.72
CA LEU A 110 -4.30 7.66 -9.45
C LEU A 110 -4.46 8.11 -8.00
N SER A 111 -5.68 8.05 -7.47
CA SER A 111 -5.96 8.35 -6.06
C SER A 111 -5.27 7.36 -5.13
N PHE A 112 -5.14 6.09 -5.55
CA PHE A 112 -4.37 5.08 -4.84
C PHE A 112 -2.88 5.46 -4.75
N LEU A 113 -2.26 5.90 -5.84
CA LEU A 113 -0.89 6.42 -5.81
C LEU A 113 -0.77 7.64 -4.89
N ASP A 114 -1.74 8.57 -4.94
CA ASP A 114 -1.72 9.78 -4.10
C ASP A 114 -1.79 9.45 -2.60
N ARG A 115 -2.62 8.48 -2.21
CA ARG A 115 -2.76 8.03 -0.81
C ARG A 115 -1.49 7.37 -0.27
N LEU A 116 -0.75 6.69 -1.13
CA LEU A 116 0.52 6.06 -0.77
C LEU A 116 1.73 6.99 -0.98
N HIS A 117 1.48 8.27 -1.33
CA HIS A 117 2.51 9.25 -1.65
C HIS A 117 3.49 8.76 -2.74
N LEU A 118 3.00 7.95 -3.68
CA LEU A 118 3.78 7.43 -4.78
C LEU A 118 3.69 8.39 -5.98
N PRO A 119 4.78 9.07 -6.36
CA PRO A 119 4.74 10.04 -7.44
C PRO A 119 4.51 9.40 -8.81
N GLU A 120 4.86 8.14 -8.99
CA GLU A 120 4.78 7.46 -10.28
C GLU A 120 4.97 5.95 -10.08
N ALA A 121 4.42 5.14 -10.98
CA ALA A 121 4.56 3.69 -10.94
C ALA A 121 4.50 3.06 -12.34
N VAL A 122 4.99 1.83 -12.45
CA VAL A 122 4.70 0.95 -13.58
C VAL A 122 3.44 0.16 -13.27
N PHE A 123 2.52 0.06 -14.23
CA PHE A 123 1.25 -0.64 -14.04
C PHE A 123 1.23 -1.98 -14.78
N VAL A 124 0.52 -2.94 -14.21
CA VAL A 124 0.18 -4.22 -14.83
C VAL A 124 -1.32 -4.38 -14.70
N GLY A 125 -2.00 -4.75 -15.78
CA GLY A 125 -3.43 -5.00 -15.76
C GLY A 125 -3.87 -5.93 -16.89
N THR A 126 -4.70 -6.91 -16.58
CA THR A 126 -5.27 -7.84 -17.57
C THR A 126 -6.79 -7.67 -17.62
N GLY A 127 -7.43 -8.08 -18.71
CA GLY A 127 -8.88 -8.00 -18.88
C GLY A 127 -9.47 -6.63 -18.50
N GLY A 128 -10.42 -6.62 -17.55
CA GLY A 128 -11.07 -5.40 -17.07
C GLY A 128 -10.13 -4.37 -16.42
N ALA A 129 -9.03 -4.80 -15.81
CA ALA A 129 -8.04 -3.90 -15.22
C ALA A 129 -7.20 -3.18 -16.28
N ALA A 130 -7.04 -3.76 -17.48
CA ALA A 130 -6.29 -3.12 -18.56
C ALA A 130 -6.93 -1.80 -19.03
N ALA A 131 -8.27 -1.77 -19.08
CA ALA A 131 -9.01 -0.54 -19.41
C ALA A 131 -8.82 0.55 -18.34
N ALA A 132 -8.78 0.18 -17.07
CA ALA A 132 -8.52 1.11 -15.96
C ALA A 132 -7.10 1.70 -16.05
N VAL A 133 -6.08 0.88 -16.32
CA VAL A 133 -4.69 1.33 -16.50
C VAL A 133 -4.59 2.28 -17.71
N ASN A 134 -5.28 1.97 -18.81
CA ASN A 134 -5.36 2.87 -19.98
C ASN A 134 -5.99 4.21 -19.64
N ALA A 135 -7.07 4.20 -18.85
CA ALA A 135 -7.70 5.43 -18.40
C ALA A 135 -6.79 6.25 -17.49
N ALA A 136 -6.07 5.62 -16.55
CA ALA A 136 -5.10 6.31 -15.69
C ALA A 136 -3.99 6.99 -16.52
N LEU A 137 -3.45 6.30 -17.52
CA LEU A 137 -2.46 6.86 -18.44
C LEU A 137 -3.03 8.07 -19.21
N ALA A 138 -4.26 7.98 -19.70
CA ALA A 138 -4.90 9.08 -20.42
C ALA A 138 -5.17 10.30 -19.53
N LEU A 139 -5.50 10.08 -18.25
CA LEU A 139 -5.77 11.13 -17.27
C LEU A 139 -4.50 11.84 -16.77
N ARG A 140 -3.44 11.08 -16.52
CA ARG A 140 -2.17 11.56 -15.96
C ARG A 140 -0.99 10.75 -16.51
N PRO A 141 -0.53 11.03 -17.75
CA PRO A 141 0.51 10.23 -18.38
C PRO A 141 1.85 10.27 -17.64
N THR A 142 2.13 11.35 -16.91
CA THR A 142 3.35 11.49 -16.13
C THR A 142 3.41 10.61 -14.88
N ARG A 143 2.28 10.01 -14.46
CA ARG A 143 2.20 9.14 -13.27
C ARG A 143 2.34 7.66 -13.62
N VAL A 144 2.23 7.30 -14.90
CA VAL A 144 2.25 5.93 -15.42
C VAL A 144 3.49 5.77 -16.29
N LEU A 145 4.55 5.17 -15.74
CA LEU A 145 5.85 5.07 -16.41
C LEU A 145 5.93 3.98 -17.48
N GLY A 146 5.01 3.02 -17.40
CA GLY A 146 4.90 1.90 -18.31
C GLY A 146 3.68 1.06 -17.95
N ARG A 147 3.25 0.22 -18.89
CA ARG A 147 2.15 -0.72 -18.67
C ARG A 147 2.39 -2.07 -19.31
N VAL A 148 1.98 -3.14 -18.64
CA VAL A 148 1.89 -4.50 -19.19
C VAL A 148 0.42 -4.90 -19.25
N LEU A 149 -0.09 -5.09 -20.47
CA LEU A 149 -1.50 -5.39 -20.74
C LEU A 149 -1.63 -6.64 -21.62
N ASP A 150 -1.42 -7.81 -21.04
CA ASP A 150 -1.52 -9.09 -21.77
C ASP A 150 -2.27 -10.11 -20.91
N GLU A 151 -3.41 -10.58 -21.42
CA GLU A 151 -4.29 -11.54 -20.74
C GLU A 151 -3.72 -12.97 -20.75
N HIS A 152 -2.86 -13.29 -21.71
CA HIS A 152 -2.33 -14.65 -21.90
C HIS A 152 -0.88 -14.80 -21.45
N ALA A 153 -0.26 -13.71 -20.97
CA ALA A 153 1.11 -13.75 -20.47
C ALA A 153 1.21 -14.62 -19.20
N THR A 154 2.24 -15.46 -19.19
CA THR A 154 2.60 -16.23 -18.00
C THR A 154 3.07 -15.30 -16.87
N PRO A 155 3.03 -15.76 -15.61
CA PRO A 155 3.50 -14.94 -14.50
C PRO A 155 4.94 -14.44 -14.64
N GLN A 156 5.81 -15.23 -15.27
CA GLN A 156 7.19 -14.90 -15.56
C GLN A 156 7.29 -13.81 -16.63
N GLN A 157 6.55 -13.92 -17.74
CA GLN A 157 6.53 -12.90 -18.79
C GLN A 157 6.03 -11.55 -18.28
N ILE A 158 5.01 -11.55 -17.42
CA ILE A 158 4.53 -10.33 -16.76
C ILE A 158 5.63 -9.71 -15.89
N ALA A 159 6.30 -10.53 -15.08
CA ALA A 159 7.37 -10.06 -14.20
C ALA A 159 8.56 -9.48 -14.98
N ASP A 160 9.02 -10.18 -16.02
CA ASP A 160 10.14 -9.75 -16.85
C ASP A 160 9.82 -8.45 -17.61
N ALA A 161 8.62 -8.35 -18.19
CA ALA A 161 8.16 -7.15 -18.88
C ALA A 161 8.05 -5.95 -17.93
N ALA A 162 7.44 -6.14 -16.75
CA ALA A 162 7.29 -5.08 -15.76
C ALA A 162 8.66 -4.63 -15.21
N ALA A 163 9.55 -5.58 -14.90
CA ALA A 163 10.90 -5.30 -14.44
C ALA A 163 11.70 -4.52 -15.49
N GLN A 164 11.59 -4.89 -16.77
CA GLN A 164 12.24 -4.18 -17.86
C GLN A 164 11.73 -2.73 -17.95
N LEU A 165 10.42 -2.51 -17.89
CA LEU A 165 9.83 -1.17 -17.90
C LEU A 165 10.33 -0.33 -16.73
N VAL A 166 10.37 -0.88 -15.51
CA VAL A 166 10.89 -0.17 -14.34
C VAL A 166 12.34 0.26 -14.53
N ARG A 167 13.19 -0.62 -15.08
CA ARG A 167 14.62 -0.34 -15.32
C ARG A 167 14.85 0.70 -16.42
N GLN A 168 13.96 0.76 -17.42
CA GLN A 168 14.05 1.69 -18.54
C GLN A 168 13.35 3.03 -18.27
N ALA A 169 12.47 3.08 -17.28
CA ALA A 169 11.71 4.27 -16.95
C ALA A 169 12.60 5.41 -16.45
N LYS A 170 12.26 6.63 -16.85
CA LYS A 170 12.89 7.86 -16.36
C LYS A 170 12.15 8.33 -15.11
N TRP A 171 12.68 7.97 -13.96
CA TRP A 171 12.09 8.32 -12.68
C TRP A 171 12.35 9.79 -12.33
N ARG A 172 11.32 10.48 -11.88
CA ARG A 172 11.36 11.83 -11.33
C ARG A 172 11.58 11.73 -9.83
N THR A 173 12.81 11.41 -9.44
CA THR A 173 13.26 11.51 -8.03
C THR A 173 13.25 12.96 -7.57
#